data_AF-A0A1F0VK69-F1
#
_entry.id   AF-A0A1F0VK69-F1
#
_cell.length_a   1.000
_cell.length_b   1.000
_cell.length_c   1.000
_cell.angle_alpha   90.00
_cell.angle_beta   90.00
_cell.angle_gamma   90.00
#
_symmetry.space_group_name_H-M   'P 1'
#
loop_
_entity.id
_entity.type
_entity.pdbx_description
1 polymer ?
#
loop_
_entity_poly.entity_id
_entity_poly.type
_entity_poly.pdbx_seq_one_letter_code
_entity_poly.pdbx_strand_id
1 'polypeptide(L)'
;MKAQGITTGWPDGTYRPEGSVNRDAMAAFFYRYAGSPEYTAPAQARFTDVPTDKQFYREISWLAEQGVTTGWPDGSFRPVEPVHRDAMAAFVYRYSTGVLKESPEI
;
A
#
# COMPACT_ATOMS: atom_id res chain seq x y z
N MET A 1 3.83 -14.75 -2.16
CA MET A 1 3.51 -13.92 -0.97
C MET A 1 4.61 -13.98 0.09
N LYS A 2 4.59 -14.87 1.11
CA LYS A 2 5.61 -14.87 2.19
C LYS A 2 7.04 -15.15 1.70
N ALA A 3 7.24 -16.18 0.87
CA ALA A 3 8.57 -16.52 0.32
C ALA A 3 9.17 -15.41 -0.58
N GLN A 4 8.31 -14.55 -1.13
CA GLN A 4 8.70 -13.39 -1.94
C GLN A 4 8.80 -12.11 -1.10
N GLY A 5 8.65 -12.20 0.23
CA GLY A 5 8.71 -11.03 1.13
C GLY A 5 7.49 -10.09 1.07
N ILE A 6 6.47 -10.40 0.25
CA ILE A 6 5.31 -9.51 0.07
C ILE A 6 4.50 -9.40 1.36
N THR A 7 4.24 -10.54 2.01
CA THR A 7 3.55 -10.60 3.30
C THR A 7 4.51 -11.04 4.40
N THR A 8 4.55 -10.29 5.50
CA THR A 8 5.48 -10.52 6.61
C THR A 8 4.80 -11.09 7.85
N GLY A 9 3.46 -11.09 7.91
CA GLY A 9 2.70 -11.46 9.11
C GLY A 9 2.81 -10.41 10.21
N TRP A 10 2.44 -10.81 11.42
CA TRP A 10 2.41 -9.96 12.62
C TRP A 10 3.70 -10.11 13.43
N PRO A 11 4.02 -9.14 14.32
CA PRO A 11 5.21 -9.20 15.18
C PRO A 11 5.30 -10.45 16.07
N ASP A 12 4.16 -11.06 16.39
CA ASP A 12 4.04 -12.31 17.16
C ASP A 12 4.32 -13.58 16.34
N GLY A 13 4.70 -13.44 15.06
CA GLY A 13 4.99 -14.54 14.15
C GLY A 13 3.76 -15.18 13.49
N THR A 14 2.55 -14.69 13.80
CA THR A 14 1.31 -15.22 13.21
C THR A 14 1.00 -14.60 11.85
N TYR A 15 0.32 -15.36 10.97
CA TYR A 15 -0.11 -14.86 9.66
C TYR A 15 -1.52 -14.27 9.66
N ARG A 16 -2.42 -14.83 10.48
CA ARG A 16 -3.85 -14.44 10.62
C ARG A 16 -4.61 -14.44 9.27
N PRO A 17 -4.74 -15.59 8.59
CA PRO A 17 -5.32 -15.69 7.25
C PRO A 17 -6.81 -15.33 7.16
N GLU A 18 -7.55 -15.46 8.27
CA GLU A 18 -8.97 -15.12 8.35
C GLU A 18 -9.20 -13.65 8.75
N GLY A 19 -8.14 -12.92 9.10
CA GLY A 19 -8.21 -11.51 9.44
C GLY A 19 -8.39 -10.64 8.19
N SER A 20 -9.20 -9.60 8.32
CA SER A 20 -9.29 -8.55 7.30
C SER A 20 -7.93 -7.88 7.09
N VAL A 21 -7.63 -7.54 5.84
CA VAL A 21 -6.44 -6.76 5.51
C VAL A 21 -6.81 -5.28 5.54
N ASN A 22 -6.12 -4.50 6.37
CA ASN A 22 -6.26 -3.05 6.42
C ASN A 22 -5.57 -2.38 5.22
N ARG A 23 -6.01 -1.17 4.89
CA ARG A 23 -5.53 -0.41 3.73
C ARG A 23 -4.03 -0.09 3.80
N ASP A 24 -3.50 0.15 4.98
CA ASP A 24 -2.06 0.36 5.21
C ASP A 24 -1.22 -0.88 4.90
N ALA A 25 -1.64 -2.05 5.39
CA ALA A 25 -1.01 -3.33 5.10
C ALA A 25 -1.07 -3.66 3.61
N MET A 26 -2.19 -3.35 2.95
CA MET A 26 -2.32 -3.51 1.51
C MET A 26 -1.32 -2.64 0.74
N ALA A 27 -1.09 -1.39 1.17
CA ALA A 27 -0.09 -0.54 0.57
C ALA A 27 1.32 -1.14 0.68
N ALA A 28 1.64 -1.69 1.85
CA ALA A 28 2.91 -2.39 2.04
C ALA A 28 3.05 -3.62 1.13
N PHE A 29 1.96 -4.36 0.89
CA PHE A 29 2.00 -5.52 -0.01
C PHE A 29 2.27 -5.10 -1.46
N PHE A 30 1.59 -4.07 -1.98
CA PHE A 30 1.85 -3.56 -3.33
C PHE A 30 3.26 -3.02 -3.50
N TYR A 31 3.77 -2.24 -2.54
CA TYR A 31 5.14 -1.73 -2.57
C TYR A 31 6.17 -2.86 -2.59
N ARG A 32 6.01 -3.89 -1.75
CA ARG A 32 6.90 -5.04 -1.73
C ARG A 32 6.77 -5.90 -2.98
N TYR A 33 5.56 -6.02 -3.53
CA TYR A 33 5.32 -6.71 -4.80
C TYR A 33 6.01 -6.01 -5.97
N ALA A 34 6.15 -4.69 -5.92
CA ALA A 34 6.94 -3.90 -6.87
C ALA A 34 8.46 -4.04 -6.68
N GLY A 35 8.93 -4.95 -5.82
CA GLY A 35 10.36 -5.13 -5.53
C GLY A 35 10.92 -4.17 -4.49
N SER A 36 10.06 -3.45 -3.74
CA SER A 36 10.48 -2.44 -2.74
C SER A 36 11.41 -1.37 -3.33
N PRO A 37 10.99 -0.66 -4.38
CA PRO A 37 11.84 0.29 -5.10
C PRO A 37 12.37 1.38 -4.16
N GLU A 38 13.57 1.88 -4.43
CA GLU A 38 14.11 3.02 -3.68
C GLU A 38 13.14 4.20 -3.76
N TYR A 39 12.67 4.64 -2.60
CA TYR A 39 11.67 5.70 -2.50
C TYR A 39 11.87 6.50 -1.23
N THR A 40 12.01 7.81 -1.40
CA THR A 40 12.07 8.77 -0.28
C THR A 40 10.69 9.39 -0.13
N ALA A 41 10.01 9.06 0.97
CA ALA A 41 8.70 9.62 1.25
C ALA A 41 8.80 11.14 1.49
N PRO A 42 7.81 11.94 1.05
CA PRO A 42 7.82 13.38 1.25
C PRO A 42 7.87 13.77 2.73
N ALA A 43 8.53 14.89 3.05
CA ALA A 43 8.57 15.43 4.41
C ALA A 43 7.21 15.99 4.88
N GLN A 44 6.30 16.27 3.95
CA GLN A 44 4.94 16.70 4.24
C GLN A 44 3.95 15.59 3.85
N ALA A 45 3.11 15.19 4.80
CA ALA A 45 2.10 14.17 4.57
C ALA A 45 1.05 14.65 3.56
N ARG A 46 0.77 13.80 2.57
CA ARG A 46 -0.31 14.02 1.59
C ARG A 46 -1.70 13.80 2.18
N PHE A 47 -1.84 12.80 3.05
CA PHE A 47 -3.10 12.44 3.68
C PHE A 47 -3.16 12.96 5.11
N THR A 48 -4.32 13.46 5.51
CA THR A 48 -4.53 14.13 6.81
C THR A 48 -4.41 13.18 8.00
N ASP A 49 -4.63 11.87 7.79
CA ASP A 49 -4.63 10.82 8.81
C ASP A 49 -3.42 9.85 8.71
N VAL A 50 -2.42 10.21 7.91
CA VAL A 50 -1.16 9.49 7.75
C VAL A 50 0.04 10.43 8.00
N PRO A 51 0.31 10.80 9.26
CA PRO A 51 1.51 11.57 9.61
C PRO A 51 2.79 10.82 9.22
N THR A 52 3.90 11.55 9.11
CA THR A 52 5.19 11.05 8.57
C THR A 52 5.83 9.95 9.41
N ASP A 53 5.46 9.83 10.68
CA ASP A 53 5.90 8.81 11.63
C ASP A 53 4.96 7.58 11.68
N LYS A 54 3.85 7.60 10.93
CA LYS A 54 2.90 6.49 10.89
C LYS A 54 3.55 5.23 10.29
N GLN A 55 3.21 4.08 10.85
CA GLN A 55 3.51 2.79 10.23
C GLN A 55 3.04 2.78 8.77
N PHE A 56 3.91 2.28 7.89
CA PHE A 56 3.71 2.24 6.44
C PHE A 56 3.53 3.60 5.74
N TYR A 57 3.91 4.72 6.37
CA TYR A 57 3.85 6.04 5.73
C TYR A 57 4.54 6.08 4.36
N ARG A 58 5.72 5.46 4.26
CA ARG A 58 6.49 5.42 3.02
C ARG A 58 5.75 4.64 1.92
N GLU A 59 5.26 3.46 2.25
CA GLU A 59 4.56 2.58 1.32
C GLU A 59 3.23 3.20 0.86
N ILE A 60 2.50 3.86 1.77
CA ILE A 60 1.27 4.61 1.44
C ILE A 60 1.58 5.81 0.53
N SER A 61 2.65 6.55 0.82
CA SER A 61 3.07 7.71 0.02
C SER A 61 3.48 7.29 -1.39
N TRP A 62 4.28 6.23 -1.51
CA TRP A 62 4.64 5.66 -2.80
C TRP A 62 3.40 5.23 -3.60
N LEU A 63 2.48 4.52 -2.96
CA LEU A 63 1.25 4.06 -3.61
C LEU A 63 0.40 5.22 -4.15
N ALA A 64 0.40 6.35 -3.45
CA ALA A 64 -0.30 7.56 -3.86
C ALA A 64 0.42 8.30 -5.01
N GLU A 65 1.75 8.26 -5.03
CA GLU A 65 2.57 8.82 -6.10
C GLU A 65 2.44 8.02 -7.40
N GLN A 66 2.37 6.70 -7.31
CA GLN A 66 2.07 5.81 -8.43
C GLN A 66 0.60 5.87 -8.89
N GLY A 67 -0.22 6.71 -8.27
CA GLY A 67 -1.64 6.86 -8.61
C GLY A 67 -2.51 5.66 -8.27
N VAL A 68 -2.00 4.67 -7.54
CA VAL A 68 -2.74 3.45 -7.17
C VAL A 68 -3.81 3.77 -6.12
N THR A 69 -3.49 4.61 -5.15
CA THR A 69 -4.48 5.17 -4.20
C THR A 69 -4.67 6.67 -4.40
N THR A 70 -5.91 7.12 -4.20
CA THR A 70 -6.30 8.54 -4.27
C THR A 70 -6.78 9.09 -2.93
N GLY A 71 -6.95 8.23 -1.92
CA GLY A 71 -7.63 8.61 -0.68
C GLY A 71 -9.11 8.95 -0.90
N TRP A 72 -9.65 9.72 0.04
CA TRP A 72 -11.03 10.22 0.04
C TRP A 72 -11.09 11.72 -0.25
N PRO A 73 -12.26 12.25 -0.63
CA PRO A 73 -12.45 13.69 -0.85
C PRO A 73 -12.14 14.58 0.37
N ASP A 74 -12.19 14.01 1.58
CA ASP A 74 -11.84 14.68 2.84
C ASP A 74 -10.32 14.76 3.09
N GLY A 75 -9.50 14.24 2.17
CA GLY A 75 -8.05 14.20 2.29
C GLY A 75 -7.49 13.03 3.12
N SER A 76 -8.34 12.10 3.58
CA SER A 76 -7.91 10.93 4.35
C SER A 76 -7.50 9.74 3.47
N PHE A 77 -6.75 8.80 4.05
CA PHE A 77 -6.41 7.49 3.49
C PHE A 77 -7.02 6.32 4.27
N ARG A 78 -7.47 6.55 5.50
CA ARG A 78 -8.12 5.58 6.38
C ARG A 78 -7.30 4.31 6.56
N PRO A 79 -6.05 4.41 7.06
CA PRO A 79 -5.07 3.33 7.02
C PRO A 79 -5.53 2.06 7.74
N VAL A 80 -6.28 2.21 8.83
CA VAL A 80 -6.73 1.11 9.69
C VAL A 80 -8.10 0.54 9.32
N GLU A 81 -8.73 1.05 8.25
CA GLU A 81 -9.97 0.47 7.74
C GLU A 81 -9.65 -0.77 6.90
N PRO A 82 -10.47 -1.83 6.98
CA PRO A 82 -10.40 -2.96 6.06
C PRO A 82 -10.52 -2.53 4.60
N VAL A 83 -9.76 -3.17 3.71
CA VAL A 83 -9.93 -2.98 2.27
C VAL A 83 -11.21 -3.68 1.80
N HIS A 84 -12.19 -2.90 1.37
CA HIS A 84 -13.39 -3.42 0.70
C HIS A 84 -13.07 -3.92 -0.73
N ARG A 85 -13.89 -4.85 -1.25
CA ARG A 85 -13.63 -5.54 -2.54
C ARG A 85 -13.57 -4.59 -3.75
N ASP A 86 -14.38 -3.54 -3.73
CA ASP A 86 -14.39 -2.47 -4.72
C ASP A 86 -13.09 -1.65 -4.69
N ALA A 87 -12.63 -1.25 -3.51
CA ALA A 87 -11.35 -0.58 -3.34
C ALA A 87 -10.18 -1.47 -3.77
N MET A 88 -10.22 -2.76 -3.43
CA MET A 88 -9.23 -3.74 -3.89
C MET A 88 -9.18 -3.81 -5.42
N ALA A 89 -10.33 -3.91 -6.09
CA ALA A 89 -10.39 -3.95 -7.55
C ALA A 89 -9.81 -2.67 -8.17
N ALA A 90 -10.11 -1.50 -7.60
CA ALA A 90 -9.55 -0.24 -8.05
C ALA A 90 -8.01 -0.20 -7.89
N PHE A 91 -7.49 -0.67 -6.75
CA PHE A 91 -6.04 -0.73 -6.52
C PHE A 91 -5.34 -1.67 -7.49
N VAL A 92 -5.85 -2.90 -7.66
CA VAL A 92 -5.28 -3.89 -8.59
C VAL A 92 -5.31 -3.37 -10.02
N TYR A 93 -6.41 -2.75 -10.44
CA TYR A 93 -6.53 -2.18 -11.78
C TYR A 93 -5.48 -1.09 -12.03
N ARG A 94 -5.40 -0.08 -11.16
CA ARG A 94 -4.44 1.03 -11.33
C ARG A 94 -3.00 0.56 -11.21
N TYR A 95 -2.73 -0.39 -10.31
CA TYR A 95 -1.41 -0.99 -10.17
C TYR A 95 -1.00 -1.74 -11.46
N SER A 96 -1.91 -2.52 -12.04
CA SER A 96 -1.67 -3.26 -13.28
C SER A 96 -1.42 -2.31 -14.46
N THR A 97 -2.22 -1.25 -14.60
CA THR A 97 -2.14 -0.38 -15.77
C THR A 97 -1.09 0.72 -15.67
N GLY A 98 -0.71 1.12 -14.45
CA GLY A 98 0.34 2.11 -14.20
C GLY A 98 1.68 1.45 -13.88
N VAL A 99 1.78 0.82 -12.71
CA VAL A 99 3.06 0.31 -12.17
C VAL A 99 3.65 -0.81 -13.02
N LEU A 100 2.87 -1.87 -13.31
CA LEU A 100 3.40 -3.02 -14.04
C LEU A 100 3.64 -2.74 -15.52
N LYS A 101 2.81 -1.89 -16.14
CA LYS A 101 2.96 -1.56 -17.56
C LYS A 101 4.18 -0.67 -17.83
N GLU A 102 4.53 0.20 -16.88
CA GLU A 102 5.67 1.11 -16.98
C GLU A 102 6.99 0.46 -16.55
N SER A 103 6.96 -0.76 -16.02
CA SER A 103 8.15 -1.58 -15.74
C SER A 103 8.40 -2.50 -16.93
N PRO A 104 9.35 -2.21 -17.85
CA PRO A 104 9.75 -3.18 -18.87
C PRO A 104 10.27 -4.41 -18.12
N GLU A 105 9.88 -5.60 -18.56
CA GLU A 105 10.30 -6.87 -17.96
C GLU A 105 11.82 -6.88 -17.72
N ILE A 106 12.24 -7.34 -16.52
CA ILE A 106 13.63 -7.68 -16.21
C ILE A 106 14.02 -8.94 -17.00
#